data_AF-A0A956DPE0-F1
#
_entry.id   AF-A0A956DPE0-F1
#
_cell.length_a   1.000
_cell.length_b   1.000
_cell.length_c   1.000
_cell.angle_alpha   90.00
_cell.angle_beta   90.00
_cell.angle_gamma   90.00
#
_symmetry.space_group_name_H-M   'P 1'
#
loop_
_entity.id
_entity.type
_entity.pdbx_description
1 polymer ?
#
loop_
_entity_poly.entity_id
_entity_poly.type
_entity_poly.pdbx_seq_one_letter_code
_entity_poly.pdbx_strand_id
1 'polypeptide(L)'
;DYERTLREIFRIHDQSRLAKVYATWEAGKKALEAEKWEEAAEAFDQVLARAPLFEHRAAMAPAYLKRGERLIEEEKWEDAAIALRKAERLRPEGEADKAIDSRLLTLEARSLMEAGTPDRSLLERAVELDPENAQAKALLASFEQDAEERRTTQKSYGAVIGTGAAAVLLLLGVWLPGRRKKAPTKATPPTTGDPSKIASAPPSEEAPPTGKEAPEPEAVAEPPEPPAQGA
;
A
#
# COMPACT_ATOMS: atom_id res chain seq x y z
N ASP A 1 35.99 44.49 4.45
CA ASP A 1 34.55 44.43 4.14
C ASP A 1 34.20 43.08 3.48
N TYR A 2 34.52 41.99 4.17
CA TYR A 2 34.47 40.62 3.63
C TYR A 2 33.06 40.04 3.58
N GLU A 3 32.24 40.34 4.60
CA GLU A 3 30.84 39.89 4.68
C GLU A 3 30.00 40.41 3.53
N ARG A 4 30.26 41.65 3.08
CA ARG A 4 29.58 42.26 1.93
C ARG A 4 29.90 41.50 0.65
N THR A 5 31.18 41.20 0.40
CA THR A 5 31.61 40.46 -0.80
C THR A 5 31.04 39.04 -0.80
N LEU A 6 31.07 38.34 0.33
CA LEU A 6 30.45 37.01 0.44
C LEU A 6 28.96 37.05 0.13
N ARG A 7 28.22 38.00 0.70
CA ARG A 7 26.78 38.15 0.46
C ARG A 7 26.47 38.40 -1.02
N GLU A 8 27.28 39.22 -1.69
CA GLU A 8 27.11 39.51 -3.12
C GLU A 8 27.38 38.27 -4.00
N ILE A 9 28.41 37.49 -3.68
CA ILE A 9 28.72 36.24 -4.39
C ILE A 9 27.57 35.23 -4.22
N PHE A 10 27.07 35.04 -2.99
CA PHE A 10 25.94 34.15 -2.75
C PHE A 10 24.68 34.63 -3.45
N ARG A 11 24.40 35.93 -3.48
CA ARG A 11 23.26 36.52 -4.20
C ARG A 11 23.30 36.20 -5.69
N ILE A 12 24.46 36.41 -6.33
CA ILE A 12 24.63 36.14 -7.77
C ILE A 12 24.48 34.65 -8.06
N HIS A 13 25.07 33.79 -7.22
CA HIS A 13 25.00 32.34 -7.39
C HIS A 13 23.57 31.81 -7.20
N ASP A 14 22.85 32.29 -6.18
CA ASP A 14 21.47 31.90 -5.92
C ASP A 14 20.52 32.38 -7.04
N GLN A 15 20.71 33.61 -7.52
CA GLN A 15 19.95 34.14 -8.66
C GLN A 15 20.14 33.29 -9.93
N SER A 16 21.37 32.88 -10.23
CA SER A 16 21.64 32.01 -11.40
C SER A 16 21.01 30.63 -11.24
N ARG A 17 21.10 30.04 -10.03
CA ARG A 17 20.50 28.74 -9.72
C ARG A 17 18.97 28.79 -9.88
N LEU A 18 18.32 29.81 -9.31
CA LEU A 18 16.88 30.00 -9.40
C LEU A 18 16.43 30.25 -10.84
N ALA A 19 17.16 31.09 -11.60
CA ALA A 19 16.85 31.35 -13.01
C ALA A 19 16.76 30.06 -13.84
N LYS A 20 17.69 29.12 -13.62
CA LYS A 20 17.65 27.80 -14.28
C LYS A 20 16.45 26.96 -13.85
N VAL A 21 16.09 26.99 -12.56
CA VAL A 21 14.91 26.28 -12.03
C VAL A 21 13.63 26.83 -12.67
N TYR A 22 13.44 28.15 -12.70
CA TYR A 22 12.27 28.76 -13.35
C TYR A 22 12.21 28.50 -14.85
N ALA A 23 13.34 28.56 -15.56
CA ALA A 23 13.39 28.21 -16.98
C ALA A 23 12.96 26.75 -17.24
N THR A 24 13.39 25.83 -16.37
CA THR A 24 13.01 24.41 -16.46
C THR A 24 11.52 24.22 -16.14
N TRP A 25 11.00 24.93 -15.14
CA TRP A 25 9.58 24.92 -14.79
C TRP A 25 8.70 25.45 -15.94
N GLU A 26 9.07 26.56 -16.57
CA GLU A 26 8.36 27.11 -17.73
C GLU A 26 8.37 26.14 -18.93
N ALA A 27 9.49 25.43 -19.14
CA ALA A 27 9.55 24.38 -20.16
C ALA A 27 8.58 23.23 -19.86
N GLY A 28 8.54 22.77 -18.60
CA GLY A 28 7.59 21.75 -18.16
C GLY A 28 6.13 22.19 -18.30
N LYS A 29 5.83 23.46 -17.98
CA LYS A 29 4.50 24.05 -18.16
C LYS A 29 4.09 24.09 -19.63
N LYS A 30 4.98 24.53 -20.53
CA LYS A 30 4.72 24.50 -21.98
C LYS A 30 4.50 23.09 -22.50
N ALA A 31 5.27 22.12 -22.03
CA ALA A 31 5.09 20.71 -22.40
C ALA A 31 3.73 20.18 -21.90
N LEU A 32 3.30 20.55 -20.69
CA LEU A 32 1.99 20.21 -20.15
C LEU A 32 0.86 20.81 -21.02
N GLU A 33 0.96 22.08 -21.39
CA GLU A 33 -0.01 22.74 -22.28
C GLU A 33 -0.05 22.11 -23.68
N ALA A 34 1.07 21.54 -24.14
CA ALA A 34 1.18 20.82 -25.41
C ALA A 34 0.81 19.33 -25.31
N GLU A 35 0.25 18.87 -24.19
CA GLU A 35 -0.12 17.47 -23.92
C GLU A 35 1.05 16.47 -23.96
N LYS A 36 2.28 16.97 -23.77
CA LYS A 36 3.51 16.18 -23.73
C LYS A 36 3.83 15.78 -22.28
N TRP A 37 3.03 14.88 -21.74
CA TRP A 37 3.05 14.52 -20.31
C TRP A 37 4.40 13.99 -19.82
N GLU A 38 5.11 13.20 -20.64
CA GLU A 38 6.45 12.69 -20.32
C GLU A 38 7.49 13.82 -20.23
N GLU A 39 7.59 14.66 -21.27
CA GLU A 39 8.50 15.82 -21.28
C GLU A 39 8.19 16.78 -20.11
N ALA A 40 6.91 16.98 -19.79
CA ALA A 40 6.49 17.81 -18.66
C ALA A 40 6.92 17.21 -17.32
N ALA A 41 6.68 15.92 -17.09
CA ALA A 41 7.05 15.23 -15.87
C ALA A 41 8.57 15.22 -15.67
N GLU A 42 9.36 14.99 -16.72
CA GLU A 42 10.81 15.04 -16.66
C GLU A 42 11.34 16.43 -16.29
N ALA A 43 10.79 17.48 -16.90
CA ALA A 43 11.16 18.86 -16.56
C ALA A 43 10.80 19.18 -15.10
N PHE A 44 9.64 18.74 -14.62
CA PHE A 44 9.24 18.92 -13.24
C PHE A 44 10.08 18.10 -12.26
N ASP A 45 10.46 16.88 -12.60
CA ASP A 45 11.39 16.07 -11.79
C ASP A 45 12.75 16.79 -11.65
N GLN A 46 13.25 17.44 -12.70
CA GLN A 46 14.46 18.26 -12.62
C GLN A 46 14.30 19.50 -11.74
N VAL A 47 13.12 20.13 -11.74
CA VAL A 47 12.81 21.25 -10.84
C VAL A 47 12.82 20.76 -9.39
N LEU A 48 12.09 19.68 -9.10
CA LEU A 48 11.98 19.12 -7.75
C LEU A 48 13.30 18.60 -7.20
N ALA A 49 14.17 18.02 -8.06
CA ALA A 49 15.50 17.57 -7.67
C ALA A 49 16.41 18.74 -7.25
N ARG A 50 16.24 19.93 -7.83
CA ARG A 50 17.04 21.12 -7.52
C ARG A 50 16.43 21.99 -6.43
N ALA A 51 15.11 22.06 -6.38
CA ALA A 51 14.33 22.88 -5.45
C ALA A 51 13.13 22.07 -4.91
N PRO A 52 13.34 21.19 -3.90
CA PRO A 52 12.28 20.35 -3.35
C PRO A 52 11.13 21.14 -2.70
N LEU A 53 11.36 22.40 -2.33
CA LEU A 53 10.40 23.33 -1.75
C LEU A 53 9.96 24.42 -2.74
N PHE A 54 10.00 24.13 -4.04
CA PHE A 54 9.57 25.08 -5.07
C PHE A 54 8.12 25.54 -4.84
N GLU A 55 7.84 26.81 -5.06
CA GLU A 55 6.56 27.43 -4.69
C GLU A 55 5.37 26.93 -5.54
N HIS A 56 5.60 26.52 -6.78
CA HIS A 56 4.55 26.06 -7.70
C HIS A 56 4.47 24.53 -7.83
N ARG A 57 4.85 23.79 -6.78
CA ARG A 57 4.81 22.31 -6.79
C ARG A 57 3.43 21.74 -7.09
N ALA A 58 2.38 22.33 -6.54
CA ALA A 58 1.00 21.90 -6.79
C ALA A 58 0.59 21.98 -8.26
N ALA A 59 1.09 22.97 -9.01
CA ALA A 59 0.81 23.11 -10.43
C ALA A 59 1.43 21.98 -11.29
N MET A 60 2.33 21.17 -10.72
CA MET A 60 2.95 20.04 -11.41
C MET A 60 2.11 18.76 -11.33
N ALA A 61 1.21 18.65 -10.34
CA ALA A 61 0.42 17.44 -10.11
C ALA A 61 -0.36 16.94 -11.36
N PRO A 62 -0.99 17.82 -12.18
CA PRO A 62 -1.69 17.39 -13.38
C PRO A 62 -0.81 16.66 -14.41
N ALA A 63 0.46 17.03 -14.55
CA ALA A 63 1.37 16.33 -15.47
C ALA A 63 1.60 14.88 -15.05
N TYR A 64 1.82 14.64 -13.76
CA TYR A 64 2.02 13.30 -13.23
C TYR A 64 0.73 12.46 -13.25
N LEU A 65 -0.42 13.09 -13.03
CA LEU A 65 -1.72 12.43 -13.19
C LEU A 65 -1.92 11.96 -14.63
N LYS A 66 -1.78 12.86 -15.61
CA LYS A 66 -1.96 12.53 -17.03
C LYS A 66 -0.93 11.52 -17.53
N ARG A 67 0.31 11.61 -17.05
CA ARG A 67 1.33 10.59 -17.29
C ARG A 67 0.92 9.22 -16.72
N GLY A 68 0.44 9.18 -15.48
CA GLY A 68 -0.04 7.96 -14.85
C GLY A 68 -1.20 7.32 -15.62
N GLU A 69 -2.16 8.12 -16.11
CA GLU A 69 -3.25 7.66 -16.96
C GLU A 69 -2.76 7.03 -18.27
N ARG A 70 -1.79 7.68 -18.94
CA ARG A 70 -1.17 7.12 -20.15
C ARG A 70 -0.40 5.83 -19.87
N LEU A 71 0.34 5.76 -18.77
CA LEU A 71 1.08 4.55 -18.39
C LEU A 71 0.14 3.39 -18.07
N ILE A 72 -1.03 3.68 -17.49
CA ILE A 72 -2.13 2.74 -17.31
C ILE A 72 -2.64 2.19 -18.65
N GLU A 73 -2.83 3.05 -19.66
CA GLU A 73 -3.23 2.64 -21.02
C GLU A 73 -2.15 1.78 -21.69
N GLU A 74 -0.88 2.04 -21.41
CA GLU A 74 0.28 1.27 -21.88
C GLU A 74 0.56 0.01 -21.03
N GLU A 75 -0.31 -0.32 -20.06
CA GLU A 75 -0.17 -1.46 -19.14
C GLU A 75 1.10 -1.45 -18.26
N LYS A 76 1.72 -0.28 -18.07
CA LYS A 76 2.88 -0.07 -17.20
C LYS A 76 2.44 0.28 -15.77
N TRP A 77 1.87 -0.71 -15.09
CA TRP A 77 1.18 -0.51 -13.79
C TRP A 77 2.07 0.06 -12.68
N GLU A 78 3.31 -0.41 -12.57
CA GLU A 78 4.24 0.05 -11.53
C GLU A 78 4.66 1.52 -11.75
N ASP A 79 5.04 1.86 -12.98
CA ASP A 79 5.40 3.24 -13.35
C ASP A 79 4.21 4.19 -13.17
N ALA A 80 3.01 3.74 -13.52
CA ALA A 80 1.79 4.50 -13.29
C ALA A 80 1.56 4.78 -11.80
N ALA A 81 1.74 3.78 -10.93
CA ALA A 81 1.60 3.95 -9.49
C ALA A 81 2.62 4.96 -8.95
N ILE A 82 3.87 4.93 -9.44
CA ILE A 82 4.90 5.91 -9.08
C ILE A 82 4.47 7.32 -9.50
N ALA A 83 4.00 7.49 -10.73
CA ALA A 83 3.53 8.79 -11.23
C ALA A 83 2.34 9.32 -10.41
N LEU A 84 1.33 8.49 -10.14
CA LEU A 84 0.15 8.89 -9.36
C LEU A 84 0.49 9.23 -7.90
N ARG A 85 1.42 8.50 -7.25
CA ARG A 85 1.92 8.86 -5.91
C ARG A 85 2.68 10.18 -5.91
N LYS A 86 3.41 10.50 -6.99
CA LYS A 86 4.03 11.83 -7.13
C LYS A 86 2.95 12.90 -7.24
N ALA A 87 1.91 12.68 -8.05
CA ALA A 87 0.78 13.59 -8.15
C ALA A 87 0.12 13.82 -6.78
N GLU A 88 -0.11 12.75 -6.00
CA GLU A 88 -0.60 12.81 -4.62
C GLU A 88 0.23 13.70 -3.71
N ARG A 89 1.56 13.49 -3.66
CA ARG A 89 2.45 14.27 -2.79
C ARG A 89 2.62 15.74 -3.19
N LEU A 90 2.23 16.10 -4.40
CA LEU A 90 2.34 17.46 -4.92
C LEU A 90 1.06 18.27 -4.71
N ARG A 91 -0.08 17.64 -4.42
CA ARG A 91 -1.35 18.32 -4.18
C ARG A 91 -1.27 19.29 -2.98
N PRO A 92 -2.04 20.39 -3.00
CA PRO A 92 -2.22 21.23 -1.82
C PRO A 92 -2.79 20.42 -0.65
N GLU A 93 -2.32 20.71 0.56
CA GLU A 93 -2.81 20.05 1.77
C GLU A 93 -4.31 20.33 1.96
N GLY A 94 -5.11 19.27 2.12
CA GLY A 94 -6.56 19.35 2.25
C GLY A 94 -7.35 19.20 0.94
N GLU A 95 -6.70 19.19 -0.22
CA GLU A 95 -7.36 18.86 -1.49
C GLU A 95 -7.32 17.35 -1.75
N ALA A 96 -8.41 16.67 -1.38
CA ALA A 96 -8.62 15.27 -1.72
C ALA A 96 -9.05 15.15 -3.20
N ASP A 97 -8.12 14.79 -4.07
CA ASP A 97 -8.42 14.37 -5.44
C ASP A 97 -8.77 12.88 -5.46
N LYS A 98 -10.08 12.64 -5.30
CA LYS A 98 -10.68 11.30 -5.28
C LYS A 98 -10.31 10.48 -6.52
N ALA A 99 -10.05 11.12 -7.66
CA ALA A 99 -9.71 10.45 -8.91
C ALA A 99 -8.34 9.79 -8.84
N ILE A 100 -7.34 10.47 -8.25
CA ILE A 100 -6.00 9.90 -8.05
C ILE A 100 -6.06 8.78 -7.01
N ASP A 101 -6.75 9.00 -5.89
CA ASP A 101 -6.83 8.03 -4.80
C ASP A 101 -7.55 6.75 -5.27
N SER A 102 -8.63 6.89 -6.05
CA SER A 102 -9.32 5.77 -6.70
C SER A 102 -8.41 4.98 -7.63
N ARG A 103 -7.61 5.65 -8.47
CA ARG A 103 -6.67 5.00 -9.39
C ARG A 103 -5.57 4.26 -8.62
N LEU A 104 -5.02 4.86 -7.55
CA LEU A 104 -4.02 4.22 -6.70
C LEU A 104 -4.56 2.94 -6.04
N LEU A 105 -5.77 3.00 -5.46
CA LEU A 105 -6.43 1.82 -4.90
C LEU A 105 -6.68 0.72 -5.95
N THR A 106 -7.01 1.12 -7.18
CA THR A 106 -7.18 0.18 -8.31
C THR A 106 -5.87 -0.54 -8.64
N LEU A 107 -4.76 0.18 -8.71
CA LEU A 107 -3.44 -0.40 -8.97
C LEU A 107 -2.95 -1.27 -7.82
N GLU A 108 -3.23 -0.88 -6.57
CA GLU A 108 -2.92 -1.68 -5.39
C GLU A 108 -3.70 -2.99 -5.37
N ALA A 109 -5.02 -2.93 -5.59
CA ALA A 109 -5.87 -4.11 -5.70
C ALA A 109 -5.35 -5.07 -6.78
N ARG A 110 -4.95 -4.54 -7.94
CA ARG A 110 -4.33 -5.34 -9.01
C ARG A 110 -3.04 -6.03 -8.55
N SER A 111 -2.13 -5.29 -7.92
CA SER A 111 -0.87 -5.86 -7.41
C SER A 111 -1.12 -6.99 -6.40
N LEU A 112 -2.15 -6.86 -5.57
CA LEU A 112 -2.57 -7.90 -4.63
C LEU A 112 -3.19 -9.12 -5.32
N MET A 113 -3.91 -8.92 -6.44
CA MET A 113 -4.40 -10.04 -7.26
C MET A 113 -3.24 -10.81 -7.87
N GLU A 114 -2.23 -10.12 -8.41
CA GLU A 114 -1.03 -10.73 -8.98
C GLU A 114 -0.21 -11.49 -7.92
N ALA A 115 -0.20 -10.98 -6.68
CA ALA A 115 0.39 -11.67 -5.53
C ALA A 115 -0.44 -12.86 -5.02
N GLY A 116 -1.65 -13.08 -5.55
CA GLY A 116 -2.56 -14.16 -5.12
C GLY A 116 -3.31 -13.88 -3.82
N THR A 117 -3.28 -12.65 -3.32
CA THR A 117 -4.02 -12.18 -2.13
C THR A 117 -5.03 -11.11 -2.50
N PRO A 118 -6.01 -11.40 -3.38
CA PRO A 118 -6.89 -10.40 -3.95
C PRO A 118 -7.81 -9.76 -2.88
N ASP A 119 -7.84 -8.43 -2.81
CA ASP A 119 -8.69 -7.66 -1.87
C ASP A 119 -9.77 -6.86 -2.61
N ARG A 120 -11.01 -7.33 -2.51
CA ARG A 120 -12.19 -6.71 -3.12
C ARG A 120 -12.49 -5.32 -2.53
N SER A 121 -12.21 -5.10 -1.25
CA SER A 121 -12.61 -3.88 -0.54
C SER A 121 -11.92 -2.63 -1.11
N LEU A 122 -10.69 -2.78 -1.62
CA LEU A 122 -9.95 -1.72 -2.29
C LEU A 122 -10.66 -1.24 -3.56
N LEU A 123 -11.21 -2.16 -4.36
CA LEU A 123 -11.93 -1.83 -5.60
C LEU A 123 -13.28 -1.19 -5.31
N GLU A 124 -14.00 -1.67 -4.28
CA GLU A 124 -15.24 -1.03 -3.83
C GLU A 124 -14.98 0.41 -3.38
N ARG A 125 -13.91 0.62 -2.60
CA ARG A 125 -13.50 1.96 -2.17
C ARG A 125 -13.07 2.84 -3.35
N ALA A 126 -12.37 2.28 -4.33
CA ALA A 126 -12.00 2.99 -5.55
C ALA A 126 -13.24 3.49 -6.30
N VAL A 127 -14.25 2.64 -6.48
CA VAL A 127 -15.51 3.01 -7.15
C VAL A 127 -16.33 4.00 -6.31
N GLU A 128 -16.31 3.91 -4.98
CA GLU A 128 -16.96 4.87 -4.09
C GLU A 128 -16.34 6.28 -4.20
N LEU A 129 -15.00 6.34 -4.30
CA LEU A 129 -14.27 7.59 -4.44
C LEU A 129 -14.47 8.22 -5.82
N ASP A 130 -14.33 7.42 -6.88
CA ASP A 130 -14.50 7.85 -8.27
C ASP A 130 -15.43 6.87 -9.01
N PRO A 131 -16.74 7.17 -9.06
CA PRO A 131 -17.69 6.36 -9.81
C PRO A 131 -17.42 6.34 -11.31
N GLU A 132 -16.56 7.20 -11.87
CA GLU A 132 -16.22 7.19 -13.30
C GLU A 132 -14.97 6.33 -13.59
N ASN A 133 -14.32 5.75 -12.57
CA ASN A 133 -13.17 4.88 -12.76
C ASN A 133 -13.59 3.53 -13.40
N ALA A 134 -13.56 3.50 -14.72
CA ALA A 134 -13.92 2.33 -15.53
C ALA A 134 -13.04 1.11 -15.22
N GLN A 135 -11.78 1.31 -14.85
CA GLN A 135 -10.86 0.21 -14.55
C GLN A 135 -11.18 -0.47 -13.23
N ALA A 136 -11.48 0.31 -12.19
CA ALA A 136 -11.93 -0.22 -10.90
C ALA A 136 -13.19 -1.06 -11.08
N LYS A 137 -14.17 -0.57 -11.86
CA LYS A 137 -15.40 -1.31 -12.16
C LYS A 137 -15.13 -2.61 -12.94
N ALA A 138 -14.27 -2.56 -13.96
CA ALA A 138 -13.94 -3.73 -14.75
C ALA A 138 -13.26 -4.81 -13.90
N LEU A 139 -12.29 -4.42 -13.05
CA LEU A 139 -11.64 -5.34 -12.12
C LEU A 139 -12.65 -5.90 -11.11
N LEU A 140 -13.50 -5.06 -10.52
CA LEU A 140 -14.51 -5.51 -9.56
C LEU A 140 -15.49 -6.52 -10.19
N ALA A 141 -15.88 -6.30 -11.45
CA ALA A 141 -16.72 -7.24 -12.19
C ALA A 141 -16.02 -8.59 -12.42
N SER A 142 -14.72 -8.60 -12.77
CA SER A 142 -13.97 -9.86 -12.91
C SER A 142 -13.90 -10.66 -11.60
N PHE A 143 -13.78 -9.97 -10.47
CA PHE A 143 -13.81 -10.60 -9.14
C PHE A 143 -15.12 -11.33 -8.86
N GLU A 144 -16.24 -10.74 -9.25
CA GLU A 144 -17.57 -11.32 -9.03
C GLU A 144 -17.77 -12.56 -9.91
N GLN A 145 -17.32 -12.51 -11.16
CA GLN A 145 -17.33 -13.66 -12.07
C GLN A 145 -16.51 -14.84 -11.53
N ASP A 146 -15.27 -14.59 -11.10
CA ASP A 146 -14.40 -15.63 -10.52
C ASP A 146 -15.02 -16.27 -9.25
N ALA A 147 -15.67 -15.46 -8.42
CA ALA A 147 -16.34 -15.95 -7.21
C ALA A 147 -17.55 -16.84 -7.54
N GLU A 148 -18.32 -16.50 -8.57
CA GLU A 148 -19.46 -17.29 -9.05
C GLU A 148 -19.03 -18.62 -9.68
N GLU A 149 -17.97 -18.63 -10.49
CA GLU A 149 -17.41 -19.84 -11.09
C GLU A 149 -16.91 -20.82 -10.03
N ARG A 150 -16.22 -20.32 -9.00
CA ARG A 150 -15.80 -21.15 -7.86
C ARG A 150 -17.01 -21.70 -7.10
N ARG A 151 -18.05 -20.90 -6.90
CA ARG A 151 -19.26 -21.31 -6.19
C ARG A 151 -20.06 -22.37 -6.94
N THR A 152 -20.17 -22.25 -8.26
CA THR A 152 -20.86 -23.25 -9.10
C THR A 152 -20.08 -24.56 -9.14
N THR A 153 -18.76 -24.49 -9.29
CA THR A 153 -17.87 -25.66 -9.22
C THR A 153 -17.94 -26.34 -7.84
N GLN A 154 -17.94 -25.58 -6.76
CA GLN A 154 -18.02 -26.16 -5.41
C GLN A 154 -19.36 -26.87 -5.15
N LYS A 155 -20.47 -26.34 -5.71
CA LYS A 155 -21.79 -27.00 -5.61
C LYS A 155 -21.83 -28.34 -6.36
N SER A 156 -21.18 -28.46 -7.52
CA SER A 156 -21.14 -29.72 -8.26
C SER A 156 -20.28 -30.78 -7.54
N TYR A 157 -19.14 -30.40 -6.97
CA TYR A 157 -18.33 -31.33 -6.16
C TYR A 157 -19.02 -31.76 -4.85
N GLY A 158 -19.79 -30.86 -4.21
CA GLY A 158 -20.58 -31.21 -3.02
C GLY A 158 -21.63 -32.29 -3.28
N ALA A 159 -22.27 -32.28 -4.46
CA ALA A 159 -23.26 -33.29 -4.84
C ALA A 159 -22.63 -34.69 -5.09
N VAL A 160 -21.43 -34.73 -5.66
CA VAL A 160 -20.71 -36.00 -5.93
C VAL A 160 -20.18 -36.62 -4.63
N ILE A 161 -19.62 -35.81 -3.72
CA ILE A 161 -19.15 -36.31 -2.42
C ILE A 161 -20.33 -36.76 -1.55
N GLY A 162 -21.46 -36.02 -1.56
CA GLY A 162 -22.66 -36.39 -0.82
C GLY A 162 -23.29 -37.71 -1.26
N THR A 163 -23.34 -37.97 -2.57
CA THR A 163 -23.89 -39.22 -3.10
C THR A 163 -22.96 -40.42 -2.87
N GLY A 164 -21.64 -40.23 -3.00
CA GLY A 164 -20.66 -41.26 -2.67
C GLY A 164 -20.68 -41.66 -1.19
N ALA A 165 -20.75 -40.68 -0.28
CA ALA A 165 -20.85 -40.94 1.16
C ALA A 165 -22.16 -41.66 1.55
N ALA A 166 -23.29 -41.28 0.93
CA ALA A 166 -24.57 -41.96 1.16
C ALA A 166 -24.56 -43.41 0.65
N ALA A 167 -23.94 -43.68 -0.50
CA ALA A 167 -23.79 -45.03 -1.04
C ALA A 167 -22.89 -45.91 -0.14
N VAL A 168 -21.79 -45.36 0.37
CA VAL A 168 -20.89 -46.04 1.31
C VAL A 168 -21.60 -46.32 2.65
N LEU A 169 -22.38 -45.37 3.18
CA LEU A 169 -23.18 -45.58 4.40
C LEU A 169 -24.29 -46.62 4.22
N LEU A 170 -24.93 -46.69 3.05
CA LEU A 170 -25.89 -47.74 2.73
C LEU A 170 -25.21 -49.12 2.64
N LEU A 171 -24.03 -49.21 2.01
CA LEU A 171 -23.25 -50.45 1.97
C LEU A 171 -22.79 -50.91 3.36
N LEU A 172 -22.33 -50.00 4.22
CA LEU A 172 -21.97 -50.30 5.61
C LEU A 172 -23.19 -50.67 6.47
N GLY A 173 -24.33 -50.01 6.27
CA GLY A 173 -25.58 -50.30 6.97
C GLY A 173 -26.20 -51.65 6.61
N VAL A 174 -26.01 -52.11 5.38
CA VAL A 174 -26.47 -53.44 4.92
C VAL A 174 -25.54 -54.57 5.39
N TRP A 175 -24.26 -54.28 5.69
CA TRP A 175 -23.28 -55.30 6.09
C TRP A 175 -23.16 -55.53 7.62
N LEU A 176 -23.87 -54.77 8.46
CA LEU A 176 -23.96 -55.03 9.90
C LEU A 176 -25.33 -55.59 10.35
N PRO A 177 -25.67 -56.86 10.07
CA PRO A 177 -26.68 -57.55 10.85
C PRO A 177 -26.02 -58.18 12.10
N GLY A 178 -26.41 -57.73 13.30
CA GLY A 178 -26.41 -58.64 14.47
C GLY A 178 -25.48 -58.40 15.66
N ARG A 179 -25.08 -57.16 16.00
CA ARG A 179 -24.50 -56.88 17.35
C ARG A 179 -25.32 -55.88 18.16
N ARG A 180 -26.54 -56.29 18.53
CA ARG A 180 -27.20 -55.82 19.76
C ARG A 180 -27.06 -56.90 20.82
N LYS A 181 -26.24 -56.68 21.85
CA LYS A 181 -26.45 -57.29 23.17
C LYS A 181 -26.14 -56.30 24.30
N LYS A 182 -27.24 -55.98 24.99
CA LYS A 182 -27.44 -55.76 26.43
C LYS A 182 -26.66 -54.65 27.16
N ALA A 183 -27.43 -53.68 27.64
CA ALA A 183 -27.12 -52.85 28.79
C ALA A 183 -27.02 -53.69 30.09
N PRO A 184 -26.25 -53.23 31.08
CA PRO A 184 -26.57 -53.43 32.48
C PRO A 184 -26.90 -52.12 33.21
N THR A 185 -27.97 -52.26 33.98
CA THR A 185 -28.51 -51.56 35.15
C THR A 185 -27.62 -50.58 35.93
N LYS A 186 -28.28 -49.48 36.35
CA LYS A 186 -27.87 -48.43 37.29
C LYS A 186 -27.34 -48.94 38.63
N ALA A 187 -26.34 -48.25 39.19
CA ALA A 187 -26.19 -47.99 40.63
C ALA A 187 -25.38 -46.70 40.85
N THR A 188 -25.93 -45.78 41.64
CA THR A 188 -25.28 -44.60 42.27
C THR A 188 -25.96 -44.40 43.64
N PRO A 189 -25.42 -43.60 44.59
CA PRO A 189 -24.05 -43.28 45.01
C PRO A 189 -23.92 -43.60 46.55
N PRO A 190 -22.97 -43.09 47.38
CA PRO A 190 -22.98 -41.67 47.80
C PRO A 190 -21.63 -41.02 48.25
N THR A 191 -21.64 -39.68 48.32
CA THR A 191 -21.14 -38.85 49.45
C THR A 191 -19.63 -38.52 49.58
N THR A 192 -19.37 -37.23 49.27
CA THR A 192 -18.71 -36.21 50.11
C THR A 192 -17.19 -36.05 50.08
N GLY A 193 -16.79 -34.88 49.59
CA GLY A 193 -15.48 -34.25 49.75
C GLY A 193 -15.53 -32.83 49.18
N ASP A 194 -15.93 -31.90 50.04
CA ASP A 194 -16.13 -30.46 49.81
C ASP A 194 -14.77 -29.69 49.91
N PRO A 195 -14.68 -28.34 49.97
CA PRO A 195 -13.95 -27.53 49.01
C PRO A 195 -12.85 -26.67 49.67
N SER A 196 -11.73 -26.39 49.00
CA SER A 196 -10.96 -25.14 49.21
C SER A 196 -9.63 -25.12 48.49
N LYS A 197 -9.34 -23.95 47.91
CA LYS A 197 -8.04 -23.27 47.80
C LYS A 197 -6.93 -24.06 47.09
N ILE A 198 -6.40 -23.57 45.98
CA ILE A 198 -5.36 -22.51 45.89
C ILE A 198 -5.44 -22.03 44.42
N ALA A 199 -5.87 -20.81 44.11
CA ALA A 199 -5.10 -19.56 44.12
C ALA A 199 -3.81 -19.60 43.27
N SER A 200 -3.64 -18.55 42.44
CA SER A 200 -2.43 -18.18 41.67
C SER A 200 -2.28 -18.91 40.33
N ALA A 201 -1.97 -18.30 39.19
CA ALA A 201 -1.80 -16.92 38.74
C ALA A 201 -1.55 -17.03 37.20
N PRO A 202 -1.81 -15.99 36.40
CA PRO A 202 -1.44 -15.98 34.97
C PRO A 202 0.05 -15.64 34.79
N PRO A 203 0.72 -16.09 33.73
CA PRO A 203 1.92 -15.43 33.24
C PRO A 203 1.65 -14.70 31.91
N SER A 204 1.88 -13.37 31.96
CA SER A 204 2.56 -12.53 30.96
C SER A 204 1.97 -12.51 29.55
N GLU A 205 1.33 -11.45 29.03
CA GLU A 205 1.68 -10.01 29.01
C GLU A 205 3.18 -9.74 28.81
N GLU A 206 3.64 -10.05 27.61
CA GLU A 206 4.92 -9.63 27.06
C GLU A 206 4.73 -8.24 26.44
N ALA A 207 5.01 -7.22 27.24
CA ALA A 207 5.11 -5.83 26.79
C ALA A 207 6.35 -5.65 25.89
N PRO A 208 6.28 -4.82 24.85
CA PRO A 208 7.44 -4.46 24.05
C PRO A 208 8.43 -3.62 24.88
N PRO A 209 9.75 -3.86 24.77
CA PRO A 209 10.74 -3.06 25.46
C PRO A 209 10.79 -1.64 24.88
N THR A 210 10.48 -0.66 25.73
CA THR A 210 10.89 0.74 25.59
C THR A 210 12.41 0.83 25.77
N GLY A 211 13.14 0.50 24.71
CA GLY A 211 14.56 0.79 24.57
C GLY A 211 14.75 2.21 24.02
N LYS A 212 14.84 3.18 24.94
CA LYS A 212 15.57 4.43 24.69
C LYS A 212 17.05 4.07 24.56
N GLU A 213 17.57 4.09 23.35
CA GLU A 213 19.00 4.26 23.13
C GLU A 213 19.14 5.46 22.19
N ALA A 214 19.41 6.61 22.80
CA ALA A 214 19.85 7.78 22.07
C ALA A 214 21.23 7.46 21.48
N PRO A 215 21.49 7.72 20.19
CA PRO A 215 22.84 7.67 19.69
C PRO A 215 23.68 8.70 20.44
N GLU A 216 24.79 8.24 21.02
CA GLU A 216 25.89 9.10 21.44
C GLU A 216 26.23 10.08 20.30
N PRO A 217 26.51 11.36 20.61
CA PRO A 217 27.08 12.25 19.61
C PRO A 217 28.47 11.72 19.25
N GLU A 218 28.62 11.16 18.05
CA GLU A 218 29.93 10.95 17.43
C GLU A 218 30.72 12.25 17.56
N ALA A 219 31.89 12.13 18.18
CA ALA A 219 32.87 13.19 18.27
C ALA A 219 33.15 13.72 16.86
N VAL A 220 32.77 14.97 16.63
CA VAL A 220 33.19 15.75 15.48
C VAL A 220 34.72 15.80 15.53
N ALA A 221 35.35 15.01 14.65
CA ALA A 221 36.77 15.12 14.39
C ALA A 221 37.07 16.57 13.96
N GLU A 222 37.97 17.21 14.70
CA GLU A 222 38.53 18.51 14.33
C GLU A 222 39.04 18.47 12.88
N PRO A 223 38.73 19.50 12.06
CA PRO A 223 39.37 19.64 10.76
C PRO A 223 40.88 19.85 10.94
N PRO A 224 41.74 19.24 10.10
CA PRO A 224 43.17 19.42 10.18
C PRO A 224 43.54 20.91 9.98
N GLU A 225 44.41 21.41 10.86
CA GLU A 225 44.99 22.75 10.75
C GLU A 225 45.58 22.98 9.34
N PRO A 226 45.35 24.15 8.72
CA PRO A 226 46.04 24.49 7.49
C PRO A 226 47.55 24.63 7.76
N PRO A 227 48.41 24.18 6.83
CA PRO A 227 49.85 24.29 7.00
C PRO A 227 50.24 25.76 7.16
N ALA A 228 51.00 26.03 8.23
CA ALA A 228 51.65 27.31 8.46
C ALA A 228 52.45 27.71 7.21
N GLN A 229 52.00 28.76 6.54
CA GLN A 229 52.77 29.39 5.48
C GLN A 229 53.95 30.11 6.16
N GLY A 230 55.13 29.48 6.04
CA GLY A 230 56.40 30.06 6.45
C GLY A 230 56.73 31.31 5.63
N ALA A 231 57.37 32.24 6.34
CA ALA A 231 57.88 33.53 5.91
C ALA A 231 59.00 33.44 4.84
#